data_AF-A0A150AHL4-F1
#
_entry.id   AF-A0A150AHL4-F1
#
_cell.length_a   1.000
_cell.length_b   1.000
_cell.length_c   1.000
_cell.angle_alpha   90.00
_cell.angle_beta   90.00
_cell.angle_gamma   90.00
#
_symmetry.space_group_name_H-M   'P 1'
#
loop_
_entity.id
_entity.type
_entity.pdbx_description
1 polymer ?
#
loop_
_entity_poly.entity_id
_entity_poly.type
_entity_poly.pdbx_seq_one_letter_code
_entity_poly.pdbx_strand_id
1 'polypeptide(L)' 'MDYIFIEPKKGGSGFEAAKNAYEKIQDIADSMKIKMFDDKGPLIRIKYLDKDGLLKLYTNNI' A
#
# COMPACT_ATOMS: atom_id res chain seq x y z
N MET A 1 -11.41 7.16 5.64
CA MET A 1 -10.70 6.12 4.86
C MET A 1 -9.44 6.78 4.36
N ASP A 2 -8.31 6.42 4.93
CA ASP A 2 -7.05 7.13 4.69
C ASP A 2 -6.25 6.41 3.60
N TYR A 3 -5.43 7.19 2.88
CA TYR A 3 -4.57 6.66 1.84
C TYR A 3 -3.13 7.10 2.04
N ILE A 4 -2.22 6.19 1.70
CA ILE A 4 -0.81 6.48 1.56
C ILE A 4 -0.51 6.51 0.07
N PHE A 5 0.01 7.62 -0.42
CA PHE A 5 0.49 7.74 -1.79
C PHE A 5 2.00 7.58 -1.82
N ILE A 6 2.49 6.73 -2.73
CA ILE A 6 3.91 6.45 -2.88
C ILE A 6 4.36 6.87 -4.27
N GLU A 7 5.24 7.86 -4.29
CA GLU A 7 5.97 8.27 -5.48
C GLU A 7 7.33 7.57 -5.48
N PRO A 8 7.61 6.67 -6.43
CA PRO A 8 8.91 6.03 -6.52
C PRO A 8 9.99 7.06 -6.88
N LYS A 9 11.21 6.85 -6.38
CA LYS A 9 12.39 7.57 -6.87
C LYS A 9 12.53 7.34 -8.38
N LYS A 10 13.06 8.33 -9.10
CA LYS A 10 13.27 8.29 -10.56
C LYS A 10 13.92 6.96 -10.98
N GLY A 11 13.23 6.17 -11.80
CA GLY A 11 13.69 4.86 -12.29
C GLY A 11 13.32 3.65 -11.42
N GLY A 12 12.69 3.85 -10.27
CA GLY A 12 12.19 2.79 -9.39
C GLY A 12 10.76 2.36 -9.72
N SER A 13 10.41 1.13 -9.37
CA SER A 13 9.04 0.61 -9.51
C SER A 13 8.14 1.13 -8.39
N GLY A 14 7.10 1.89 -8.73
CA GLY A 14 6.08 2.30 -7.76
C GLY A 14 5.35 1.13 -7.12
N PHE A 15 5.21 0.01 -7.86
CA PHE A 15 4.63 -1.22 -7.34
C PHE A 15 5.48 -1.84 -6.23
N GLU A 16 6.80 -1.93 -6.42
CA GLU A 16 7.71 -2.48 -5.40
C GLU A 16 7.73 -1.59 -4.15
N ALA A 17 7.71 -0.26 -4.34
CA ALA A 17 7.62 0.67 -3.23
C ALA A 17 6.29 0.54 -2.47
N ALA A 18 5.18 0.34 -3.18
CA ALA A 18 3.87 0.05 -2.60
C ALA A 18 3.83 -1.25 -1.81
N LYS A 19 4.40 -2.32 -2.38
CA LYS A 19 4.52 -3.63 -1.72
C LYS A 19 5.31 -3.52 -0.41
N ASN A 20 6.51 -2.93 -0.47
CA ASN A 20 7.36 -2.78 0.72
C ASN A 20 6.69 -1.93 1.81
N ALA A 21 5.94 -0.90 1.43
CA ALA A 21 5.18 -0.11 2.39
C ALA A 21 4.03 -0.91 3.00
N TYR A 22 3.30 -1.69 2.19
CA TYR A 22 2.25 -2.59 2.68
C TYR A 22 2.79 -3.55 3.72
N GLU A 23 3.89 -4.26 3.41
CA GLU A 23 4.51 -5.24 4.31
C GLU A 23 4.91 -4.60 5.64
N LYS A 24 5.54 -3.42 5.62
CA LYS A 24 5.89 -2.70 6.86
C LYS A 24 4.68 -2.26 7.68
N ILE A 25 3.61 -1.81 7.02
CA ILE A 25 2.38 -1.41 7.70
C ILE A 25 1.71 -2.63 8.34
N GLN A 26 1.70 -3.76 7.62
CA GLN A 26 1.18 -5.03 8.13
C GLN A 26 1.96 -5.49 9.35
N ASP A 27 3.29 -5.49 9.30
CA ASP A 27 4.14 -5.88 10.44
C ASP A 27 3.88 -5.03 11.70
N ILE A 28 3.74 -3.72 11.51
CA ILE A 28 3.42 -2.78 12.61
C ILE A 28 2.01 -3.04 13.14
N ALA A 29 1.03 -3.21 12.26
CA ALA A 29 -0.35 -3.49 12.65
C ALA A 29 -0.45 -4.79 13.45
N ASP A 30 0.24 -5.84 13.02
CA ASP A 30 0.28 -7.13 13.70
C ASP A 30 0.94 -7.02 15.07
N SER A 31 2.08 -6.33 15.17
CA SER A 31 2.77 -6.02 16.44
C SER A 31 1.87 -5.28 17.43
N MET A 32 1.09 -4.32 16.93
CA MET A 32 0.18 -3.52 17.76
C MET A 32 -1.21 -4.14 17.94
N LYS A 33 -1.47 -5.31 17.35
CA LYS A 33 -2.80 -5.97 17.31
C LYS A 33 -3.90 -5.06 16.76
N ILE A 34 -3.55 -4.22 15.79
CA ILE A 34 -4.48 -3.33 15.09
C ILE A 34 -5.03 -4.07 13.88
N LYS A 35 -6.35 -3.99 13.67
CA LYS A 35 -6.99 -4.54 12.47
C LYS A 35 -6.61 -3.70 11.25
N MET A 36 -6.23 -4.36 10.15
CA MET A 36 -6.03 -3.70 8.85
C MET A 36 -7.26 -3.74 7.94
N PHE A 37 -8.26 -4.53 8.31
CA PHE A 37 -9.48 -4.74 7.55
C PHE A 37 -10.71 -4.68 8.49
N ASP A 38 -11.82 -4.18 7.96
CA ASP A 38 -13.15 -4.30 8.55
C ASP A 38 -14.12 -4.98 7.56
N ASP A 39 -15.39 -5.09 7.93
CA ASP A 39 -16.43 -5.73 7.10
C ASP A 39 -16.68 -5.00 5.76
N LYS A 40 -16.13 -3.78 5.59
CA LYS A 40 -16.24 -2.96 4.39
C LYS A 40 -14.93 -2.94 3.56
N GLY A 41 -13.88 -3.62 4.03
CA GLY A 41 -12.62 -3.83 3.32
C GLY A 41 -11.40 -3.24 4.05
N PRO A 42 -10.34 -2.85 3.31
CA PRO A 42 -9.12 -2.35 3.92
C PRO A 42 -9.33 -0.98 4.56
N LEU A 43 -8.85 -0.82 5.79
CA LEU A 43 -8.90 0.45 6.52
C LEU A 43 -7.88 1.47 5.99
N ILE A 44 -6.78 0.97 5.40
CA ILE A 44 -5.73 1.77 4.76
C ILE A 44 -5.58 1.31 3.31
N ARG A 45 -5.55 2.26 2.37
CA ARG A 45 -5.31 2.00 0.95
C ARG A 45 -3.97 2.57 0.52
N ILE A 46 -3.16 1.78 -0.19
CA ILE A 46 -1.86 2.24 -0.70
C ILE A 46 -1.98 2.47 -2.19
N LYS A 47 -1.69 3.68 -2.65
CA LYS A 47 -1.69 4.06 -4.05
C LYS A 47 -0.27 4.33 -4.54
N TYR A 48 0.00 4.01 -5.80
CA TYR A 48 1.29 4.23 -6.42
C TYR A 48 1.15 4.64 -7.89
N LEU A 49 2.17 5.29 -8.46
CA LEU A 49 2.27 5.49 -9.90
C LEU A 49 2.96 4.28 -10.54
N ASP A 50 2.34 3.69 -11.55
CA ASP A 50 3.02 2.68 -12.36
C ASP A 50 4.07 3.31 -13.30
N LYS A 51 4.74 2.47 -14.08
CA LYS A 51 5.79 2.88 -15.02
C LYS A 51 5.31 3.89 -16.08
N ASP A 52 4.02 3.94 -16.35
CA ASP A 52 3.40 4.81 -17.34
C ASP A 52 2.84 6.10 -16.68
N GLY A 53 3.11 6.29 -15.37
CA GLY A 53 2.62 7.43 -14.60
C GLY A 53 1.14 7.33 -14.25
N LEU A 54 0.52 6.16 -14.39
CA LEU A 54 -0.87 5.96 -14.05
C LEU A 54 -1.01 5.62 -12.56
N LEU A 55 -1.96 6.29 -11.90
CA LEU A 55 -2.28 6.02 -10.52
C LEU A 55 -2.98 4.65 -10.39
N LYS A 56 -2.37 3.77 -9.61
CA LYS A 56 -2.87 2.42 -9.29
C LYS A 56 -3.10 2.29 -7.79
N LEU A 57 -4.01 1.39 -7.44
CA LEU A 57 -4.21 0.91 -6.08
C LEU A 57 -3.39 -0.38 -5.91
N TYR A 58 -2.60 -0.46 -4.85
CA TYR A 58 -1.98 -1.72 -4.46
C TYR A 58 -3.04 -2.63 -3.87
N THR A 59 -3.22 -3.80 -4.49
CA THR A 59 -4.05 -4.89 -4.00
C THR A 59 -3.14 -6.08 -3.77
N ASN A 60 -3.02 -6.52 -2.52
CA ASN A 60 -2.42 -7.81 -2.23
C ASN A 60 -3.44 -8.85 -2.72
N ASN A 61 -3.15 -9.55 -3.82
CA ASN A 61 -4.01 -10.64 -4.31
C ASN A 61 -3.97 -11.77 -3.27
N ILE A 62 -4.91 -11.74 -2.32
CA ILE A 62 -5.23 -12.88 -1.46
C ILE A 62 -6.42 -13.58 -2.08
#